data_AF-U1ZW33-F1
#
_entry.id   AF-U1ZW33-F1
#
_cell.length_a   1.000
_cell.length_b   1.000
_cell.length_c   1.000
_cell.angle_alpha   90.00
_cell.angle_beta   90.00
_cell.angle_gamma   90.00
#
_symmetry.space_group_name_H-M   'P 1'
#
loop_
_entity.id
_entity.type
_entity.pdbx_description
1 polymer ?
#
loop_
_entity_poly.entity_id
_entity_poly.type
_entity_poly.pdbx_seq_one_letter_code
_entity_poly.pdbx_strand_id
1 'polypeptide(L)'
;SIAGPAYPIGQVLDAQLAMRLPPPLLAESRQILASLIRGQEQAEVPKALQVLLRPSVQPYLISLLRQRPAEAFAALRIPALIVQGSHDAQVGLDNAVALQQAKPDAELALIPGMNHVLRITPLPWHEQLASYDDPQLPLARALGERIVAFIRSSARQSGR
;
A
#
# COMPACT_ATOMS: atom_id res chain seq x y z
N SER A 1 1.17 3.10 -9.99
CA SER A 1 0.96 2.58 -8.63
C SER A 1 1.72 1.26 -8.50
N ILE A 2 2.52 1.08 -7.46
CA ILE A 2 3.21 -0.19 -7.16
C ILE A 2 2.80 -0.55 -5.73
N ALA A 3 2.14 -1.70 -5.55
CA ALA A 3 1.63 -2.13 -4.23
C ALA A 3 0.80 -1.03 -3.52
N GLY A 4 0.08 -0.22 -4.29
CA GLY A 4 -0.56 1.00 -3.79
C GLY A 4 -2.01 0.78 -3.38
N PRO A 5 -2.48 1.41 -2.29
CA PRO A 5 -3.84 1.26 -1.83
C PRO A 5 -4.84 1.97 -2.76
N ALA A 6 -6.04 1.40 -2.87
CA ALA A 6 -7.20 2.02 -3.49
C ALA A 6 -8.16 2.58 -2.43
N TYR A 7 -8.33 1.83 -1.35
CA TYR A 7 -9.22 2.16 -0.23
C TYR A 7 -8.63 3.27 0.64
N PRO A 8 -9.47 3.93 1.47
CA PRO A 8 -8.99 4.91 2.43
C PRO A 8 -7.84 4.36 3.26
N ILE A 9 -6.76 5.15 3.41
CA ILE A 9 -5.51 4.67 4.03
C ILE A 9 -5.73 4.20 5.47
N GLY A 10 -6.69 4.80 6.19
CA GLY A 10 -7.05 4.34 7.54
C GLY A 10 -7.60 2.91 7.54
N GLN A 11 -8.40 2.53 6.55
CA GLN A 11 -8.92 1.16 6.44
C GLN A 11 -7.79 0.17 6.15
N VAL A 12 -6.87 0.53 5.26
CA VAL A 12 -5.71 -0.31 4.92
C VAL A 12 -4.80 -0.46 6.14
N LEU A 13 -4.53 0.63 6.87
CA LEU A 13 -3.73 0.59 8.09
C LEU A 13 -4.39 -0.25 9.19
N ASP A 14 -5.71 -0.15 9.39
CA ASP A 14 -6.43 -0.98 10.35
C ASP A 14 -6.29 -2.47 10.02
N ALA A 15 -6.47 -2.85 8.75
CA ALA A 15 -6.30 -4.23 8.30
C ALA A 15 -4.87 -4.74 8.56
N GLN A 16 -3.85 -3.92 8.27
CA GLN A 16 -2.46 -4.26 8.54
C GLN A 16 -2.17 -4.45 10.04
N LEU A 17 -2.73 -3.57 10.89
CA LEU A 17 -2.57 -3.65 12.35
C LEU A 17 -3.29 -4.87 12.92
N ALA A 18 -4.46 -5.23 12.40
CA ALA A 18 -5.24 -6.38 12.84
C ALA A 18 -4.51 -7.71 12.62
N MET A 19 -3.59 -7.79 11.64
CA MET A 19 -2.75 -8.98 11.42
C MET A 19 -1.64 -9.16 12.47
N ARG A 20 -1.30 -8.11 13.24
CA ARG A 20 -0.08 -8.07 14.06
C ARG A 20 -0.33 -7.77 15.54
N LEU A 21 -1.35 -6.98 15.85
CA LEU A 21 -1.61 -6.52 17.21
C LEU A 21 -2.53 -7.46 17.98
N PRO A 22 -2.28 -7.68 19.29
CA PRO A 22 -3.23 -8.35 20.16
C PRO A 22 -4.50 -7.50 20.34
N PRO A 23 -5.66 -8.10 20.71
CA PRO A 23 -6.95 -7.41 20.73
C PRO A 23 -6.99 -6.09 21.52
N PRO A 24 -6.37 -5.96 22.72
CA PRO A 24 -6.39 -4.70 23.46
C PRO A 24 -5.68 -3.56 22.72
N LEU A 25 -4.51 -3.82 22.14
CA LEU A 25 -3.74 -2.82 21.40
C LEU A 25 -4.43 -2.46 20.07
N LEU A 26 -5.10 -3.42 19.44
CA LEU A 26 -5.88 -3.16 18.22
C LEU A 26 -7.09 -2.25 18.51
N ALA A 27 -7.78 -2.47 19.63
CA ALA A 27 -8.90 -1.61 20.03
C ALA A 27 -8.42 -0.16 20.28
N GLU A 28 -7.30 0.00 20.97
CA GLU A 28 -6.71 1.30 21.23
C GLU A 28 -6.19 1.98 19.95
N SER A 29 -5.54 1.24 19.05
CA SER A 29 -5.10 1.78 17.76
C SER A 29 -6.28 2.29 16.92
N ARG A 30 -7.42 1.59 16.96
CA ARG A 30 -8.66 2.00 16.28
C ARG A 30 -9.23 3.30 16.85
N GLN A 31 -9.20 3.48 18.17
CA GLN A 31 -9.64 4.71 18.82
C GLN A 31 -8.77 5.90 18.40
N ILE A 32 -7.45 5.75 18.42
CA ILE A 32 -6.51 6.78 17.97
C ILE A 32 -6.74 7.09 16.49
N LEU A 33 -6.82 6.05 15.64
CA LEU A 33 -7.03 6.23 14.21
C LEU A 33 -8.35 6.97 13.90
N ALA A 34 -9.43 6.67 14.62
CA ALA A 34 -10.70 7.38 14.49
C ALA A 34 -10.58 8.87 14.86
N SER A 35 -9.77 9.21 15.87
CA SER A 35 -9.43 10.60 16.21
C SER A 35 -8.68 11.30 15.06
N LEU A 36 -7.65 10.65 14.53
CA LEU A 36 -6.84 11.20 13.43
C LEU A 36 -7.66 11.39 12.15
N ILE A 37 -8.60 10.48 11.84
CA ILE A 37 -9.52 10.64 10.72
C ILE A 37 -10.38 11.90 10.86
N ARG A 38 -10.77 12.27 12.09
CA ARG A 38 -11.48 13.54 12.38
C ARG A 38 -10.55 14.76 12.45
N GLY A 39 -9.25 14.58 12.23
CA GLY A 39 -8.25 15.64 12.32
C GLY A 39 -7.90 16.04 13.75
N GLN A 40 -8.13 15.16 14.72
CA GLN A 40 -7.87 15.41 16.13
C GLN A 40 -6.64 14.61 16.57
N GLU A 41 -5.59 15.32 16.98
CA GLU A 41 -4.39 14.71 17.56
C GLU A 41 -4.65 14.14 18.95
N GLN A 42 -3.86 13.14 19.33
CA GLN A 42 -3.84 12.43 20.60
C GLN A 42 -2.45 12.56 21.22
N ALA A 43 -2.38 13.28 22.34
CA ALA A 43 -1.12 13.52 23.04
C ALA A 43 -0.57 12.25 23.70
N GLU A 44 -1.45 11.45 24.31
CA GLU A 44 -1.09 10.21 24.98
C GLU A 44 -1.27 9.04 24.02
N VAL A 45 -0.16 8.40 23.68
CA VAL A 45 -0.13 7.20 22.83
C VAL A 45 0.70 6.13 23.51
N PRO A 46 0.18 4.91 23.71
CA PRO A 46 0.93 3.82 24.30
C PRO A 46 2.25 3.59 23.60
N LYS A 47 3.31 3.31 24.37
CA LYS A 47 4.65 3.08 23.84
C LYS A 47 4.67 2.04 22.71
N ALA A 48 3.85 1.00 22.80
CA ALA A 48 3.73 -0.05 21.79
C ALA A 48 3.18 0.45 20.44
N LEU A 49 2.36 1.51 20.44
CA LEU A 49 1.75 2.09 19.22
C LEU A 49 2.54 3.27 18.66
N GLN A 50 3.46 3.84 19.44
CA GLN A 50 4.23 5.03 19.02
C GLN A 50 5.10 4.82 17.78
N VAL A 51 5.48 3.57 17.47
CA VAL A 51 6.18 3.24 16.22
C VAL A 51 5.43 3.73 14.98
N LEU A 52 4.09 3.75 15.02
CA LEU A 52 3.25 4.25 13.93
C LEU A 52 2.48 5.52 14.29
N LEU A 53 2.04 5.69 15.55
CA LEU A 53 1.04 6.70 15.93
C LEU A 53 1.56 7.78 16.90
N ARG A 54 2.87 7.89 17.12
CA ARG A 54 3.45 8.89 18.05
C ARG A 54 2.94 10.31 17.77
N PRO A 55 2.75 11.17 18.79
CA PRO A 55 2.18 12.51 18.60
C PRO A 55 2.82 13.33 17.47
N SER A 56 4.15 13.32 17.37
CA SER A 56 4.88 14.11 16.37
C SER A 56 4.62 13.72 14.90
N VAL A 57 4.06 12.52 14.63
CA VAL A 57 3.73 12.08 13.26
C VAL A 57 2.26 12.31 12.90
N GLN A 58 1.42 12.63 13.89
CA GLN A 58 -0.02 12.72 13.70
C GLN A 58 -0.47 13.82 12.74
N PRO A 59 0.15 15.03 12.67
CA PRO A 59 -0.19 16.01 11.64
C PRO A 59 -0.06 15.44 10.21
N TYR A 60 1.01 14.66 9.98
CA TYR A 60 1.21 13.96 8.71
C TYR A 60 0.16 12.87 8.49
N LEU A 61 -0.14 12.05 9.50
CA LEU A 61 -1.17 11.02 9.39
C LEU A 61 -2.55 11.61 9.11
N ILE A 62 -2.92 12.70 9.79
CA ILE A 62 -4.19 13.41 9.55
C ILE A 62 -4.28 13.85 8.08
N SER A 63 -3.20 14.43 7.54
CA SER A 63 -3.13 14.82 6.12
C SER A 63 -3.25 13.61 5.18
N LEU A 64 -2.57 12.51 5.50
CA LEU A 64 -2.58 11.27 4.72
C LEU A 64 -3.95 10.58 4.73
N LEU A 65 -4.60 10.49 5.88
CA LEU A 65 -5.90 9.82 6.08
C LEU A 65 -7.07 10.53 5.39
N ARG A 66 -6.90 11.81 5.05
CA ARG A 66 -7.88 12.56 4.26
C ARG A 66 -7.87 12.18 2.78
N GLN A 67 -6.78 11.59 2.29
CA GLN A 67 -6.65 11.25 0.88
C GLN A 67 -7.67 10.17 0.47
N ARG A 68 -8.07 10.21 -0.80
CA ARG A 68 -8.92 9.22 -1.46
C ARG A 68 -8.13 8.60 -2.62
N PRO A 69 -7.36 7.52 -2.39
CA PRO A 69 -6.37 7.05 -3.36
C PRO A 69 -6.97 6.69 -4.73
N ALA A 70 -8.10 5.98 -4.77
CA ALA A 70 -8.78 5.64 -6.02
C ALA A 70 -9.24 6.89 -6.81
N GLU A 71 -9.82 7.89 -6.13
CA GLU A 71 -10.24 9.15 -6.77
C GLU A 71 -9.04 9.94 -7.30
N ALA A 72 -7.97 10.04 -6.51
CA ALA A 72 -6.74 10.71 -6.92
C ALA A 72 -6.10 10.01 -8.13
N PHE A 73 -6.15 8.67 -8.18
CA PHE A 73 -5.64 7.89 -9.30
C PHE A 73 -6.52 8.04 -10.56
N ALA A 74 -7.84 8.07 -10.41
CA ALA A 74 -8.79 8.29 -11.50
C ALA A 74 -8.63 9.67 -12.16
N ALA A 75 -8.22 10.69 -11.39
CA ALA A 75 -8.01 12.04 -11.90
C ALA A 75 -6.78 12.17 -12.82
N LEU A 76 -5.92 11.15 -12.92
CA LEU A 76 -4.74 11.17 -13.77
C LEU A 76 -5.09 11.16 -15.25
N ARG A 77 -4.63 12.19 -15.97
CA ARG A 77 -4.78 12.37 -17.43
C ARG A 77 -3.58 11.85 -18.24
N ILE A 78 -2.76 11.01 -17.63
CA ILE A 78 -1.56 10.42 -18.22
C ILE A 78 -1.71 8.90 -18.25
N PRO A 79 -0.96 8.19 -19.12
CA PRO A 79 -0.84 6.74 -19.04
C PRO A 79 -0.44 6.32 -17.61
N ALA A 80 -1.04 5.25 -17.12
CA ALA A 80 -0.78 4.75 -15.77
C ALA A 80 -0.61 3.23 -15.78
N LEU A 81 0.32 2.75 -14.96
CA LEU A 81 0.54 1.33 -14.68
C LEU A 81 0.21 1.06 -13.22
N ILE A 82 -0.56 -0.01 -12.99
CA ILE A 82 -0.81 -0.62 -11.68
C ILE A 82 0.00 -1.91 -11.63
N VAL A 83 0.92 -2.03 -10.67
CA VAL A 83 1.67 -3.26 -10.41
C VAL A 83 1.31 -3.78 -9.03
N GLN A 84 0.84 -5.03 -8.97
CA GLN A 84 0.45 -5.67 -7.71
C GLN A 84 1.00 -7.09 -7.62
N GLY A 85 1.51 -7.45 -6.44
CA GLY A 85 1.93 -8.82 -6.15
C GLY A 85 0.78 -9.67 -5.63
N SER A 86 0.71 -10.94 -6.05
CA SER A 86 -0.36 -11.84 -5.58
C SER A 86 -0.21 -12.27 -4.12
N HIS A 87 0.97 -12.07 -3.52
CA HIS A 87 1.27 -12.39 -2.13
C HIS A 87 1.46 -11.14 -1.27
N ASP A 88 1.07 -9.96 -1.76
CA ASP A 88 1.11 -8.75 -0.95
C ASP A 88 0.07 -8.82 0.18
N ALA A 89 0.55 -9.07 1.39
CA ALA A 89 -0.28 -9.13 2.59
C ALA A 89 -0.63 -7.74 3.15
N GLN A 90 0.10 -6.69 2.78
CA GLN A 90 -0.12 -5.33 3.30
C GLN A 90 -1.15 -4.56 2.48
N VAL A 91 -1.16 -4.79 1.17
CA VAL A 91 -2.12 -4.21 0.22
C VAL A 91 -2.60 -5.32 -0.70
N GLY A 92 -3.83 -5.77 -0.50
CA GLY A 92 -4.38 -6.92 -1.22
C GLY A 92 -4.60 -6.69 -2.72
N LEU A 93 -4.84 -7.78 -3.46
CA LEU A 93 -5.16 -7.76 -4.89
C LEU A 93 -6.43 -6.95 -5.22
N ASP A 94 -7.37 -6.90 -4.28
CA ASP A 94 -8.60 -6.10 -4.34
C ASP A 94 -8.32 -4.61 -4.57
N ASN A 95 -7.22 -4.08 -4.03
CA ASN A 95 -6.80 -2.70 -4.26
C ASN A 95 -6.39 -2.48 -5.72
N ALA A 96 -5.66 -3.41 -6.33
CA ALA A 96 -5.29 -3.31 -7.75
C ALA A 96 -6.53 -3.32 -8.64
N VAL A 97 -7.50 -4.19 -8.32
CA VAL A 97 -8.78 -4.28 -9.03
C VAL A 97 -9.57 -2.99 -8.88
N ALA A 98 -9.67 -2.44 -7.66
CA ALA A 98 -10.36 -1.18 -7.41
C ALA A 98 -9.70 0.03 -8.11
N LEU A 99 -8.36 0.10 -8.14
CA LEU A 99 -7.63 1.12 -8.91
C LEU A 99 -7.91 0.99 -10.42
N GLN A 100 -7.93 -0.24 -10.95
CA GLN A 100 -8.24 -0.49 -12.36
C GLN A 100 -9.68 -0.09 -12.69
N GLN A 101 -10.64 -0.35 -11.80
CA GLN A 101 -12.02 0.10 -11.97
C GLN A 101 -12.14 1.62 -11.95
N ALA A 102 -11.37 2.29 -11.10
CA ALA A 102 -11.34 3.75 -11.00
C ALA A 102 -10.70 4.43 -12.23
N LYS A 103 -9.70 3.78 -12.84
CA LYS A 103 -9.06 4.22 -14.09
C LYS A 103 -9.00 3.05 -15.10
N PRO A 104 -10.08 2.77 -15.86
CA PRO A 104 -10.19 1.60 -16.73
C PRO A 104 -9.13 1.50 -17.83
N ASP A 105 -8.55 2.63 -18.24
CA ASP A 105 -7.47 2.73 -19.23
C ASP A 105 -6.06 2.52 -18.65
N ALA A 106 -5.92 2.30 -17.34
CA ALA A 106 -4.63 1.94 -16.75
C ALA A 106 -4.19 0.53 -17.19
N GLU A 107 -2.88 0.30 -17.32
CA GLU A 107 -2.35 -1.05 -17.50
C GLU A 107 -2.28 -1.77 -16.13
N LEU A 108 -2.71 -3.05 -16.09
CA LEU A 108 -2.61 -3.90 -14.89
C LEU A 108 -1.54 -4.97 -15.06
N ALA A 109 -0.56 -4.99 -14.15
CA ALA A 109 0.44 -6.03 -14.04
C ALA A 109 0.33 -6.75 -12.69
N LEU A 110 -0.27 -7.93 -12.70
CA LEU A 110 -0.25 -8.84 -11.55
C LEU A 110 0.99 -9.72 -11.61
N ILE A 111 1.77 -9.75 -10.53
CA ILE A 111 3.01 -10.53 -10.42
C ILE A 111 2.79 -11.69 -9.45
N PRO A 112 2.71 -12.93 -9.96
CA PRO A 112 2.56 -14.12 -9.13
C PRO A 112 3.70 -14.24 -8.12
N GLY A 113 3.37 -14.51 -6.87
CA GLY A 113 4.33 -14.75 -5.79
C GLY A 113 4.96 -13.50 -5.17
N MET A 114 4.78 -12.33 -5.77
CA MET A 114 5.39 -11.10 -5.27
C MET A 114 4.67 -10.58 -4.03
N ASN A 115 5.42 -10.20 -3.00
CA ASN A 115 4.90 -9.55 -1.80
C ASN A 115 5.04 -8.02 -1.84
N HIS A 116 4.72 -7.36 -0.72
CA HIS A 116 4.75 -5.91 -0.59
C HIS A 116 6.14 -5.30 -0.83
N VAL A 117 7.20 -5.98 -0.36
CA VAL A 117 8.60 -5.55 -0.55
C VAL A 117 9.18 -6.04 -1.87
N LEU A 118 8.30 -6.43 -2.81
CA LEU A 118 8.61 -6.66 -4.21
C LEU A 118 9.49 -7.90 -4.45
N ARG A 119 9.45 -8.87 -3.53
CA ARG A 119 10.18 -10.14 -3.57
C ARG A 119 9.24 -11.31 -3.82
N ILE A 120 9.74 -12.37 -4.45
CA ILE A 120 8.98 -13.62 -4.57
C ILE A 120 9.06 -14.35 -3.23
N THR A 121 7.90 -14.67 -2.65
CA THR A 121 7.79 -15.28 -1.33
C THR A 121 6.69 -16.35 -1.32
N PRO A 122 6.63 -17.22 -0.30
CA PRO A 122 5.43 -18.01 -0.02
C PRO A 122 4.22 -17.12 0.30
N LEU A 123 3.01 -17.67 0.15
CA LEU A 123 1.77 -16.93 0.41
C LEU A 123 1.59 -16.57 1.90
N PRO A 124 1.84 -17.46 2.89
CA PRO A 124 1.55 -17.15 4.29
C PRO A 124 2.40 -16.01 4.84
N TRP A 125 1.77 -15.02 5.49
CA TRP A 125 2.43 -13.81 6.02
C TRP A 125 3.68 -14.11 6.86
N HIS A 126 3.61 -15.08 7.76
CA HIS A 126 4.72 -15.42 8.65
C HIS A 126 5.96 -15.94 7.88
N GLU A 127 5.76 -16.56 6.72
CA GLU A 127 6.85 -17.01 5.84
C GLU A 127 7.42 -15.88 4.98
N GLN A 128 6.71 -14.75 4.85
CA GLN A 128 7.19 -13.58 4.11
C GLN A 128 8.14 -12.71 4.95
N LEU A 129 8.09 -12.79 6.28
CA LEU A 129 8.80 -11.89 7.20
C LEU A 129 10.31 -11.83 6.92
N ALA A 130 10.94 -12.99 6.66
CA ALA A 130 12.38 -13.05 6.38
C ALA A 130 12.79 -12.20 5.16
N SER A 131 11.90 -12.02 4.18
CA SER A 131 12.19 -11.21 2.98
C SER A 131 12.31 -9.71 3.24
N TYR A 132 11.83 -9.21 4.38
CA TYR A 132 11.92 -7.80 4.77
C TYR A 132 13.32 -7.41 5.24
N ASP A 133 14.06 -8.37 5.81
CA ASP A 133 15.39 -8.17 6.41
C ASP A 133 16.52 -8.81 5.59
N ASP A 134 16.21 -9.39 4.42
CA ASP A 134 17.20 -9.97 3.50
C ASP A 134 17.53 -9.03 2.33
N PRO A 135 18.67 -8.31 2.38
CA PRO A 135 19.09 -7.42 1.29
C PRO A 135 19.60 -8.16 0.05
N GLN A 136 19.96 -9.45 0.15
CA GLN A 136 20.52 -10.25 -0.95
C GLN A 136 19.45 -10.93 -1.80
N LEU A 137 18.25 -11.12 -1.26
CA LEU A 137 17.12 -11.62 -2.03
C LEU A 137 16.88 -10.69 -3.24
N PRO A 138 16.70 -11.19 -4.48
CA PRO A 138 16.48 -10.33 -5.64
C PRO A 138 15.03 -9.84 -5.74
N LEU A 139 14.82 -8.70 -6.41
CA LEU A 139 13.47 -8.23 -6.71
C LEU A 139 12.80 -9.20 -7.69
N ALA A 140 11.48 -9.27 -7.66
CA ALA A 140 10.73 -10.05 -8.64
C ALA A 140 11.08 -9.57 -10.06
N ARG A 141 11.72 -10.42 -10.87
CA ARG A 141 12.20 -10.07 -12.21
C ARG A 141 11.13 -9.41 -13.08
N ALA A 142 9.91 -9.96 -13.03
CA ALA A 142 8.76 -9.46 -13.78
C ALA A 142 8.40 -8.00 -13.44
N LEU A 143 8.70 -7.51 -12.23
CA LEU A 143 8.47 -6.11 -11.85
C LEU A 143 9.24 -5.16 -12.77
N GLY A 144 10.56 -5.38 -12.89
CA GLY A 144 11.42 -4.55 -13.73
C GLY A 144 11.03 -4.63 -15.20
N GLU A 145 10.75 -5.84 -15.69
CA GLU A 145 10.32 -6.08 -17.07
C GLU A 145 9.04 -5.31 -17.43
N ARG A 146 8.04 -5.33 -16.53
CA ARG A 146 6.76 -4.63 -16.74
C ARG A 146 6.89 -3.12 -16.69
N ILE A 147 7.65 -2.58 -15.73
CA ILE A 147 7.89 -1.14 -15.63
C ILE A 147 8.63 -0.62 -16.88
N VAL A 148 9.69 -1.32 -17.31
CA VAL A 148 10.46 -0.92 -18.50
C VAL A 148 9.60 -0.99 -19.76
N ALA A 149 8.78 -2.03 -19.91
CA ALA A 149 7.86 -2.15 -21.04
C ALA A 149 6.87 -0.98 -21.10
N PHE A 150 6.26 -0.64 -19.96
CA PHE A 150 5.31 0.47 -19.84
C PHE A 150 5.93 1.84 -20.18
N ILE A 151 7.15 2.10 -19.70
CA ILE A 151 7.84 3.36 -20.01
C ILE A 151 8.11 3.46 -21.52
N ARG A 152 8.56 2.36 -22.13
CA ARG A 152 8.84 2.31 -23.58
C ARG A 152 7.57 2.46 -24.43
N SER A 153 6.44 1.86 -24.03
CA SER A 153 5.16 2.02 -24.74
C SER A 153 4.65 3.47 -24.62
N SER A 154 4.72 4.05 -23.43
CA SER A 154 4.26 5.42 -23.15
C SER A 154 5.04 6.48 -23.92
N ALA A 155 6.36 6.32 -24.08
CA ALA A 155 7.19 7.22 -24.89
C ALA A 155 6.73 7.25 -26.35
N ARG A 156 6.54 6.06 -26.95
CA ARG A 156 6.07 5.92 -28.34
C ARG A 156 4.70 6.55 -28.56
N GLN A 157 3.77 6.37 -27.61
CA GLN A 157 2.43 6.97 -27.68
C GLN A 157 2.46 8.50 -27.57
N SER A 158 3.48 9.04 -26.91
CA SER A 158 3.68 10.49 -26.76
C SER A 158 4.47 11.12 -27.91
N GLY A 159 4.82 10.36 -28.96
CA GLY A 159 5.63 10.82 -30.08
C GLY A 159 7.07 11.18 -29.69
N ARG A 160 7.60 10.60 -28.60
CA ARG A 160 8.99 10.78 -28.12
C ARG A 160 9.80 9.51 -28.29
#